data_AF-A0A6L3X4P0-F1
#
_entry.id   AF-A0A6L3X4P0-F1
#
_cell.length_a   1.000
_cell.length_b   1.000
_cell.length_c   1.000
_cell.angle_alpha   90.00
_cell.angle_beta   90.00
_cell.angle_gamma   90.00
#
_symmetry.space_group_name_H-M   'P 1'
#
loop_
_entity.id
_entity.type
_entity.pdbx_description
1 polymer ?
#
loop_
_entity_poly.entity_id
_entity_poly.type
_entity_poly.pdbx_seq_one_letter_code
_entity_poly.pdbx_strand_id
1 'polypeptide(L)'
;RNIQDGVRLLEELGAITTDEQATAYKLTPLGRQLSQLPVDPRLARMVLEAQKHGCVREAMIIPSALSIQDPRERPMDKQQASDEKHRRFHDKESDFLAFVNLWNYLGEQQKALSSNQFRRQCRVDFLNYLRVREWQDIYTQLRQVVKELGIPVNSEPAEYREIHIALLTGLLSHIGMKDADKQEYTGARNARFSIFPGSG
;
A
#
# COMPACT_ATOMS: atom_id res chain seq x y z
N ARG A 1 -17.19 5.91 20.59
CA ARG A 1 -17.30 5.03 19.39
C ARG A 1 -15.94 4.91 18.69
N ASN A 2 -15.36 6.01 18.19
CA ASN A 2 -14.07 6.01 17.47
C ASN A 2 -12.87 5.41 18.25
N ILE A 3 -12.78 5.63 19.57
CA ILE A 3 -11.70 5.06 20.40
C ILE A 3 -11.80 3.54 20.47
N GLN A 4 -13.02 2.99 20.65
CA GLN A 4 -13.25 1.55 20.76
C GLN A 4 -12.95 0.82 19.44
N ASP A 5 -13.26 1.46 18.31
CA ASP A 5 -12.94 0.92 16.99
C ASP A 5 -11.42 0.95 16.72
N GLY A 6 -10.71 1.97 17.20
CA GLY A 6 -9.25 2.03 17.15
C GLY A 6 -8.57 0.96 18.02
N VAL A 7 -9.08 0.70 19.22
CA VAL A 7 -8.58 -0.38 20.09
C VAL A 7 -8.80 -1.74 19.43
N ARG A 8 -10.00 -2.01 18.92
CA ARG A 8 -10.30 -3.27 18.20
C ARG A 8 -9.40 -3.47 17.00
N LEU A 9 -9.08 -2.40 16.26
CA LEU A 9 -8.13 -2.46 15.15
C LEU A 9 -6.74 -2.90 15.65
N LEU A 10 -6.24 -2.28 16.71
CA LEU A 10 -4.92 -2.62 17.25
C LEU A 10 -4.89 -4.06 17.80
N GLU A 11 -5.98 -4.57 18.37
CA GLU A 11 -6.12 -5.98 18.75
C GLU A 11 -6.11 -6.89 17.52
N GLU A 12 -6.87 -6.56 16.47
CA GLU A 12 -6.96 -7.31 15.20
C GLU A 12 -5.59 -7.40 14.50
N LEU A 13 -4.78 -6.34 14.59
CA LEU A 13 -3.40 -6.30 14.06
C LEU A 13 -2.38 -7.02 14.97
N GLY A 14 -2.79 -7.45 16.18
CA GLY A 14 -1.90 -8.04 17.18
C GLY A 14 -0.93 -7.03 17.82
N ALA A 15 -1.23 -5.73 17.74
CA ALA A 15 -0.39 -4.66 18.28
C ALA A 15 -0.57 -4.47 19.80
N ILE A 16 -1.74 -4.78 20.33
CA ILE A 16 -2.02 -4.73 21.77
C ILE A 16 -2.57 -6.06 22.28
N THR A 17 -2.33 -6.31 23.57
CA THR A 17 -2.92 -7.41 24.33
C THR A 17 -3.47 -6.85 25.63
N THR A 18 -4.42 -7.56 26.24
CA THR A 18 -4.82 -7.33 27.62
C THR A 18 -3.96 -8.16 28.58
N ASP A 19 -3.91 -7.75 29.85
CA ASP A 19 -3.40 -8.60 30.92
C ASP A 19 -4.40 -9.73 31.28
N GLU A 20 -3.98 -10.69 32.10
CA GLU A 20 -4.80 -11.84 32.50
C GLU A 20 -6.14 -11.44 33.15
N GLN A 21 -6.20 -10.24 33.72
CA GLN A 21 -7.37 -9.69 34.39
C GLN A 21 -8.21 -8.76 33.47
N ALA A 22 -7.78 -8.57 32.22
CA ALA A 22 -8.37 -7.67 31.23
C ALA A 22 -8.58 -6.22 31.71
N THR A 23 -7.71 -5.74 32.60
CA THR A 23 -7.81 -4.41 33.23
C THR A 23 -7.01 -3.34 32.50
N ALA A 24 -5.93 -3.71 31.81
CA ALA A 24 -5.07 -2.76 31.10
C ALA A 24 -4.56 -3.31 29.76
N TYR A 25 -4.48 -2.43 28.77
CA TYR A 25 -3.86 -2.73 27.47
C TYR A 25 -2.34 -2.58 27.54
N LYS A 26 -1.62 -3.51 26.91
CA LYS A 26 -0.16 -3.52 26.80
C LYS A 26 0.24 -3.67 25.33
N LEU A 27 1.26 -2.92 24.90
CA LEU A 27 1.87 -3.09 23.58
C LEU A 27 2.61 -4.42 23.49
N THR A 28 2.32 -5.19 22.45
CA THR A 28 3.10 -6.38 22.09
C THR A 28 4.45 -5.97 21.48
N PRO A 29 5.43 -6.87 21.34
CA PRO A 29 6.66 -6.57 20.60
C PRO A 29 6.37 -6.06 19.17
N LEU A 30 5.40 -6.69 18.50
CA LEU A 30 4.90 -6.24 17.19
C LEU A 30 4.31 -4.83 17.27
N GLY A 31 3.49 -4.54 18.28
CA GLY A 31 2.91 -3.21 18.49
C GLY A 31 3.95 -2.11 18.70
N ARG A 32 5.05 -2.43 19.39
CA ARG A 32 6.18 -1.51 19.58
C ARG A 32 6.96 -1.23 18.30
N GLN A 33 7.09 -2.22 17.41
CA GLN A 33 7.68 -2.00 16.09
C GLN A 33 6.72 -1.18 15.22
N LEU A 34 5.44 -1.56 15.20
CA LEU A 34 4.39 -0.91 14.44
C LEU A 34 4.29 0.59 14.77
N SER A 35 4.40 0.97 16.04
CA SER A 35 4.33 2.37 16.48
C SER A 35 5.51 3.24 16.01
N GLN A 36 6.58 2.65 15.45
CA GLN A 36 7.73 3.38 14.93
C GLN A 36 7.58 3.76 13.45
N LEU A 37 6.71 3.08 12.69
CA LEU A 37 6.54 3.38 11.28
C LEU A 37 5.65 4.62 11.08
N PRO A 38 6.01 5.56 10.18
CA PRO A 38 5.30 6.83 9.99
C PRO A 38 4.07 6.70 9.07
N VAL A 39 3.29 5.63 9.22
CA VAL A 39 2.11 5.35 8.40
C VAL A 39 0.98 4.76 9.24
N ASP A 40 -0.21 4.61 8.66
CA ASP A 40 -1.35 3.96 9.33
C ASP A 40 -0.98 2.55 9.87
N PRO A 41 -1.47 2.15 11.05
CA PRO A 41 -1.18 0.84 11.63
C PRO A 41 -1.41 -0.36 10.71
N ARG A 42 -2.44 -0.32 9.86
CA ARG A 42 -2.70 -1.41 8.89
C ARG A 42 -1.59 -1.51 7.88
N LEU A 43 -1.17 -0.37 7.34
CA LEU A 43 -0.10 -0.24 6.36
C LEU A 43 1.25 -0.66 6.96
N ALA A 44 1.53 -0.22 8.19
CA ALA A 44 2.72 -0.64 8.93
C ALA A 44 2.75 -2.16 9.18
N ARG A 45 1.60 -2.77 9.48
CA ARG A 45 1.50 -4.23 9.68
C ARG A 45 1.92 -5.02 8.44
N MET A 46 1.60 -4.53 7.24
CA MET A 46 1.99 -5.16 5.97
C MET A 46 3.51 -5.14 5.79
N VAL A 47 4.15 -3.99 6.05
CA VAL A 47 5.61 -3.82 5.95
C VAL A 47 6.33 -4.78 6.90
N LEU A 48 5.84 -4.91 8.14
CA LEU A 48 6.43 -5.80 9.14
C LEU A 48 6.25 -7.28 8.79
N GLU A 49 5.11 -7.67 8.22
CA GLU A 49 4.90 -9.05 7.79
C GLU A 49 5.79 -9.43 6.59
N ALA A 50 6.02 -8.48 5.68
CA ALA A 50 6.76 -8.70 4.45
C ALA A 50 8.19 -9.23 4.66
N GLN A 51 8.77 -9.01 5.85
CA GLN A 51 10.06 -9.61 6.23
C GLN A 51 10.04 -11.13 6.12
N LYS A 52 8.95 -11.78 6.53
CA LYS A 52 8.84 -13.25 6.54
C LYS A 52 8.67 -13.84 5.15
N HIS A 53 8.18 -13.04 4.21
CA HIS A 53 7.86 -13.45 2.82
C HIS A 53 8.87 -12.90 1.80
N GLY A 54 9.90 -12.19 2.26
CA GLY A 54 10.94 -11.65 1.38
C GLY A 54 10.46 -10.57 0.41
N CYS A 55 9.40 -9.84 0.74
CA CYS A 55 8.74 -8.86 -0.14
C CYS A 55 8.74 -7.42 0.42
N VAL A 56 9.70 -7.10 1.30
CA VAL A 56 9.78 -5.84 2.05
C VAL A 56 9.84 -4.62 1.13
N ARG A 57 10.55 -4.71 0.00
CA ARG A 57 10.66 -3.62 -0.99
C ARG A 57 9.29 -3.24 -1.54
N GLU A 58 8.55 -4.23 -2.05
CA GLU A 58 7.20 -4.06 -2.60
C GLU A 58 6.22 -3.62 -1.52
N ALA A 59 6.32 -4.21 -0.32
CA ALA A 59 5.52 -3.85 0.84
C ALA A 59 5.90 -2.50 1.46
N MET A 60 6.97 -1.83 1.04
CA MET A 60 7.17 -0.39 1.33
C MET A 60 6.57 0.47 0.23
N ILE A 61 6.71 0.07 -1.05
CA ILE A 61 6.19 0.81 -2.22
C ILE A 61 4.67 0.94 -2.15
N ILE A 62 3.97 -0.17 -1.92
CA ILE A 62 2.50 -0.21 -1.99
C ILE A 62 1.88 0.61 -0.85
N PRO A 63 2.20 0.38 0.43
CA PRO A 63 1.64 1.17 1.52
C PRO A 63 1.99 2.65 1.47
N SER A 64 3.18 3.02 0.98
CA SER A 64 3.50 4.44 0.78
C SER A 64 2.64 5.10 -0.31
N ALA A 65 2.29 4.37 -1.38
CA ALA A 65 1.32 4.84 -2.38
C ALA A 65 -0.08 4.98 -1.78
N LEU A 66 -0.53 3.99 -1.01
CA LEU A 66 -1.85 3.99 -0.36
C LEU A 66 -2.00 5.06 0.73
N SER A 67 -0.89 5.62 1.20
CA SER A 67 -0.87 6.68 2.22
C SER A 67 -1.08 8.08 1.64
N ILE A 68 -1.09 8.21 0.31
CA ILE A 68 -1.25 9.48 -0.40
C ILE A 68 -2.41 9.39 -1.38
N GLN A 69 -2.78 10.53 -1.95
CA GLN A 69 -3.64 10.55 -3.11
C GLN A 69 -2.90 9.94 -4.32
N ASP A 70 -3.61 9.10 -5.10
CA ASP A 70 -3.05 8.43 -6.29
C ASP A 70 -2.34 9.45 -7.21
N PRO A 71 -1.08 9.22 -7.58
CA PRO A 71 -0.34 10.11 -8.47
C PRO A 71 -0.87 10.11 -9.91
N ARG A 72 -1.68 9.13 -10.32
CA ARG A 72 -2.29 9.07 -11.65
C ARG A 72 -3.43 10.06 -11.76
N GLU A 73 -3.34 10.94 -12.77
CA GLU A 73 -4.37 11.91 -13.09
C GLU A 73 -5.24 11.40 -14.24
N ARG A 74 -6.56 11.50 -14.09
CA ARG A 74 -7.51 11.11 -15.13
C ARG A 74 -8.46 12.27 -15.48
N PRO A 75 -7.98 13.33 -16.15
CA PRO A 75 -8.79 14.50 -16.50
C PRO A 75 -9.99 14.11 -17.39
N MET A 76 -11.16 14.69 -17.14
CA MET A 76 -12.40 14.34 -17.88
C MET A 76 -12.28 14.57 -19.39
N ASP A 77 -11.53 15.59 -19.81
CA ASP A 77 -11.28 15.93 -21.22
C ASP A 77 -10.24 15.03 -21.90
N LYS A 78 -9.47 14.24 -21.12
CA LYS A 78 -8.34 13.44 -21.60
C LYS A 78 -8.32 12.02 -21.02
N GLN A 79 -9.49 11.47 -20.71
CA GLN A 79 -9.61 10.12 -20.15
C GLN A 79 -8.94 9.07 -21.04
N GLN A 80 -9.26 9.05 -22.33
CA GLN A 80 -8.68 8.04 -23.25
C GLN A 80 -7.14 8.11 -23.33
N ALA A 81 -6.58 9.33 -23.36
CA ALA A 81 -5.13 9.53 -23.43
C ALA A 81 -4.42 9.18 -22.12
N SER A 82 -5.03 9.49 -20.96
CA SER A 82 -4.49 9.11 -19.64
C SER A 82 -4.56 7.59 -19.43
N ASP A 83 -5.69 6.96 -19.76
CA ASP A 83 -5.88 5.52 -19.67
C ASP A 83 -4.86 4.77 -20.54
N GLU A 84 -4.59 5.24 -21.76
CA GLU A 84 -3.57 4.65 -22.64
C GLU A 84 -2.16 4.73 -22.03
N LYS A 85 -1.81 5.86 -21.40
CA LYS A 85 -0.52 6.02 -20.72
C LYS A 85 -0.40 5.17 -19.47
N HIS A 86 -1.48 5.01 -18.72
CA HIS A 86 -1.49 4.26 -17.46
C HIS A 86 -1.60 2.75 -17.66
N ARG A 87 -2.16 2.29 -18.79
CA ARG A 87 -2.27 0.87 -19.15
C ARG A 87 -0.94 0.12 -19.11
N ARG A 88 0.20 0.78 -19.38
CA ARG A 88 1.52 0.14 -19.31
C ARG A 88 1.94 -0.27 -17.88
N PHE A 89 1.27 0.27 -16.86
CA PHE A 89 1.51 -0.07 -15.47
C PHE A 89 0.58 -1.17 -14.97
N HIS A 90 -0.55 -1.39 -15.66
CA HIS A 90 -1.55 -2.36 -15.27
C HIS A 90 -0.94 -3.76 -15.15
N ASP A 91 -1.24 -4.42 -14.04
CA ASP A 91 -0.98 -5.82 -13.84
C ASP A 91 -2.29 -6.60 -13.95
N LYS A 92 -2.26 -7.75 -14.63
CA LYS A 92 -3.47 -8.52 -14.94
C LYS A 92 -4.16 -9.08 -13.71
N GLU A 93 -3.42 -9.26 -12.61
CA GLU A 93 -3.89 -9.96 -11.42
C GLU A 93 -4.00 -9.02 -10.21
N SER A 94 -3.38 -7.83 -10.24
CA SER A 94 -3.36 -6.94 -9.08
C SER A 94 -3.17 -5.44 -9.36
N ASP A 95 -4.14 -4.64 -8.93
CA ASP A 95 -4.01 -3.18 -8.84
C ASP A 95 -2.85 -2.74 -7.92
N PHE A 96 -2.48 -3.55 -6.92
CA PHE A 96 -1.33 -3.24 -6.06
C PHE A 96 0.00 -3.36 -6.82
N LEU A 97 0.12 -4.36 -7.68
CA LEU A 97 1.31 -4.51 -8.54
C LEU A 97 1.41 -3.40 -9.58
N ALA A 98 0.29 -2.77 -9.96
CA ALA A 98 0.34 -1.58 -10.80
C ALA A 98 1.13 -0.42 -10.16
N PHE A 99 1.06 -0.26 -8.82
CA PHE A 99 1.93 0.69 -8.11
C PHE A 99 3.40 0.28 -8.16
N VAL A 100 3.72 -1.02 -8.04
CA VAL A 100 5.10 -1.51 -8.15
C VAL A 100 5.66 -1.24 -9.56
N ASN A 101 4.86 -1.50 -10.60
CA ASN A 101 5.22 -1.23 -11.99
C ASN A 101 5.44 0.25 -12.25
N LEU A 102 4.52 1.10 -11.76
CA LEU A 102 4.66 2.56 -11.85
C LEU A 102 5.90 3.06 -11.12
N TRP A 103 6.19 2.53 -9.93
CA TRP A 103 7.37 2.88 -9.15
C TRP A 103 8.67 2.55 -9.89
N ASN A 104 8.75 1.35 -10.47
CA ASN A 104 9.91 0.91 -11.25
C ASN A 104 10.14 1.83 -12.46
N TYR A 105 9.07 2.12 -13.22
CA TYR A 105 9.12 3.06 -14.34
C TYR A 105 9.62 4.45 -13.91
N LEU A 106 9.07 5.00 -12.82
CA LEU A 106 9.50 6.31 -12.31
C LEU A 106 10.99 6.30 -11.94
N GLY A 107 11.47 5.21 -11.33
CA GLY A 107 12.87 5.03 -11.00
C GLY A 107 13.79 4.98 -12.23
N GLU A 108 13.37 4.29 -13.29
CA GLU A 108 14.10 4.26 -14.57
C GLU A 108 14.17 5.65 -15.22
N GLN A 109 13.03 6.34 -15.29
CA GLN A 109 12.95 7.67 -15.88
C GLN A 109 13.77 8.71 -15.08
N GLN A 110 13.81 8.61 -13.75
CA GLN A 110 14.65 9.50 -12.92
C GLN A 110 16.14 9.27 -13.12
N LYS A 111 16.57 8.04 -13.44
CA LYS A 111 17.97 7.74 -13.77
C LYS A 111 18.36 8.25 -15.16
N ALA A 112 17.43 8.17 -16.12
CA ALA A 112 17.69 8.51 -17.52
C ALA A 112 17.56 10.01 -17.83
N LEU A 113 16.74 10.74 -17.08
CA LEU A 113 16.36 12.12 -17.39
C LEU A 113 16.92 13.12 -16.37
N SER A 114 17.19 14.34 -16.81
CA SER A 114 17.40 15.45 -15.86
C SER A 114 16.13 15.75 -15.06
N SER A 115 16.26 16.40 -13.91
CA SER A 115 15.12 16.75 -13.05
C SER A 115 14.00 17.50 -13.79
N ASN A 116 14.35 18.45 -14.67
CA ASN A 116 13.37 19.20 -15.47
C ASN A 116 12.68 18.31 -16.52
N GLN A 117 13.43 17.42 -17.18
CA GLN A 117 12.87 16.47 -18.14
C GLN A 117 11.98 15.45 -17.46
N PHE A 118 12.36 14.94 -16.29
CA PHE A 118 11.56 14.01 -15.50
C PHE A 118 10.23 14.63 -15.05
N ARG A 119 10.26 15.88 -14.56
CA ARG A 119 9.03 16.61 -14.20
C ARG A 119 8.11 16.80 -15.41
N ARG A 120 8.67 17.12 -16.58
CA ARG A 120 7.91 17.21 -17.83
C ARG A 120 7.34 15.85 -18.23
N GLN A 121 8.11 14.78 -18.07
CA GLN A 121 7.70 13.41 -18.39
C GLN A 121 6.51 12.98 -17.53
N CYS A 122 6.53 13.25 -16.23
CA CYS A 122 5.40 13.00 -15.34
C CYS A 122 4.13 13.66 -15.88
N ARG A 123 4.21 14.94 -16.28
CA ARG A 123 3.07 15.66 -16.86
C ARG A 123 2.59 15.05 -18.18
N VAL A 124 3.49 14.63 -19.06
CA VAL A 124 3.15 13.97 -20.34
C VAL A 124 2.44 12.64 -20.12
N ASP A 125 2.77 11.95 -19.02
CA ASP A 125 2.22 10.65 -18.67
C ASP A 125 1.00 10.74 -17.73
N PHE A 126 0.44 11.94 -17.57
CA PHE A 126 -0.69 12.20 -16.67
C PHE A 126 -0.39 11.75 -15.23
N LEU A 127 0.79 12.10 -14.74
CA LEU A 127 1.22 11.86 -13.36
C LEU A 127 1.45 13.17 -12.64
N ASN A 128 0.85 13.30 -11.47
CA ASN A 128 1.06 14.45 -10.59
C ASN A 128 2.45 14.37 -9.95
N TYR A 129 3.36 15.22 -10.40
CA TYR A 129 4.74 15.23 -9.92
C TYR A 129 4.87 15.45 -8.40
N LEU A 130 4.00 16.25 -7.79
CA LEU A 130 4.05 16.49 -6.34
C LEU A 130 3.65 15.25 -5.55
N ARG A 131 2.64 14.51 -6.00
CA ARG A 131 2.24 13.23 -5.42
C ARG A 131 3.32 12.16 -5.60
N VAL A 132 3.98 12.12 -6.76
CA VAL A 132 5.15 11.25 -6.98
C VAL A 132 6.27 11.55 -5.99
N ARG A 133 6.57 12.83 -5.75
CA ARG A 133 7.58 13.24 -4.75
C ARG A 133 7.18 12.83 -3.34
N GLU A 134 5.93 13.10 -2.95
CA GLU A 134 5.38 12.70 -1.65
C GLU A 134 5.46 11.19 -1.42
N TRP A 135 5.12 10.39 -2.44
CA TRP A 135 5.26 8.94 -2.41
C TRP A 135 6.72 8.52 -2.16
N GLN A 136 7.66 9.12 -2.89
CA GLN A 136 9.09 8.83 -2.73
C GLN A 136 9.63 9.23 -1.36
N ASP A 137 9.14 10.33 -0.80
CA ASP A 137 9.53 10.81 0.51
C ASP A 137 9.02 9.84 1.61
N ILE A 138 7.76 9.38 1.55
CA ILE A 138 7.21 8.39 2.49
C ILE A 138 7.94 7.05 2.38
N TYR A 139 8.21 6.57 1.16
CA TYR A 139 9.00 5.35 0.96
C TYR A 139 10.40 5.48 1.60
N THR A 140 11.04 6.64 1.45
CA THR A 140 12.37 6.89 2.03
C THR A 140 12.33 6.87 3.55
N GLN A 141 11.29 7.46 4.16
CA GLN A 141 11.06 7.42 5.60
C GLN A 141 10.83 6.00 6.11
N LEU A 142 9.97 5.22 5.43
CA LEU A 142 9.75 3.81 5.76
C LEU A 142 11.05 3.01 5.68
N ARG A 143 11.83 3.19 4.62
CA ARG A 143 13.11 2.51 4.44
C ARG A 143 14.10 2.83 5.56
N GLN A 144 14.10 4.06 6.06
CA GLN A 144 14.96 4.44 7.19
C GLN A 144 14.55 3.65 8.45
N VAL A 145 13.27 3.64 8.82
CA VAL A 145 12.77 2.93 10.00
C VAL A 145 12.98 1.42 9.86
N VAL A 146 12.68 0.84 8.69
CA VAL A 146 12.91 -0.59 8.40
C VAL A 146 14.38 -0.97 8.59
N LYS A 147 15.31 -0.10 8.17
CA LYS A 147 16.74 -0.30 8.38
C LYS A 147 17.13 -0.21 9.85
N GLU A 148 16.58 0.75 10.60
CA GLU A 148 16.81 0.90 12.05
C GLU A 148 16.29 -0.31 12.84
N LEU A 149 15.19 -0.92 12.39
CA LEU A 149 14.64 -2.16 12.94
C LEU A 149 15.42 -3.42 12.54
N GLY A 150 16.46 -3.29 11.70
CA GLY A 150 17.27 -4.43 11.23
C GLY A 150 16.54 -5.36 10.26
N ILE A 151 15.49 -4.88 9.60
CA ILE A 151 14.69 -5.69 8.66
C ILE A 151 15.41 -5.69 7.29
N PRO A 152 15.76 -6.86 6.75
CA PRO A 152 16.41 -6.95 5.45
C PRO A 152 15.44 -6.58 4.32
N VAL A 153 15.91 -5.82 3.34
CA VAL A 153 15.15 -5.48 2.13
C VAL A 153 15.61 -6.40 1.00
N ASN A 154 14.65 -7.04 0.33
CA ASN A 154 14.93 -7.92 -0.80
C ASN A 154 15.56 -7.15 -1.98
N SER A 155 16.50 -7.82 -2.65
CA SER A 155 17.17 -7.30 -3.86
C SER A 155 16.48 -7.76 -5.14
N GLU A 156 15.98 -8.99 -5.13
CA GLU A 156 15.19 -9.55 -6.22
C GLU A 156 13.70 -9.22 -6.05
N PRO A 157 12.95 -9.02 -7.15
CA PRO A 157 11.51 -8.84 -7.08
C PRO A 157 10.82 -10.04 -6.41
N ALA A 158 9.92 -9.75 -5.48
CA ALA A 158 9.11 -10.79 -4.83
C ALA A 158 7.99 -11.28 -5.74
N GLU A 159 7.57 -12.52 -5.53
CA GLU A 159 6.46 -13.12 -6.29
C GLU A 159 5.10 -12.57 -5.84
N TYR A 160 4.12 -12.64 -6.77
CA TYR A 160 2.74 -12.20 -6.54
C TYR A 160 2.19 -12.69 -5.20
N ARG A 161 2.33 -13.99 -4.91
CA ARG A 161 1.76 -14.62 -3.72
C ARG A 161 2.32 -14.02 -2.43
N GLU A 162 3.64 -13.86 -2.36
CA GLU A 162 4.35 -13.40 -1.17
C GLU A 162 4.01 -11.94 -0.85
N ILE A 163 3.85 -11.10 -1.88
CA ILE A 163 3.39 -9.72 -1.74
C ILE A 163 1.97 -9.70 -1.16
N HIS A 164 1.04 -10.44 -1.75
CA HIS A 164 -0.36 -10.40 -1.33
C HIS A 164 -0.59 -11.00 0.07
N ILE A 165 0.17 -12.03 0.46
CA ILE A 165 0.11 -12.56 1.83
C ILE A 165 0.51 -11.48 2.85
N ALA A 166 1.57 -10.72 2.57
CA ALA A 166 1.96 -9.61 3.45
C ALA A 166 0.89 -8.52 3.51
N LEU A 167 0.31 -8.11 2.37
CA LEU A 167 -0.75 -7.09 2.31
C LEU A 167 -2.01 -7.49 3.08
N LEU A 168 -2.41 -8.77 3.02
CA LEU A 168 -3.59 -9.27 3.71
C LEU A 168 -3.56 -9.02 5.22
N THR A 169 -2.38 -8.99 5.84
CA THR A 169 -2.27 -8.75 7.29
C THR A 169 -2.73 -7.36 7.74
N GLY A 170 -2.68 -6.35 6.86
CA GLY A 170 -3.24 -5.03 7.14
C GLY A 170 -4.67 -4.85 6.63
N LEU A 171 -5.06 -5.64 5.62
CA LEU A 171 -6.34 -5.55 4.92
C LEU A 171 -7.39 -6.58 5.37
N LEU A 172 -7.25 -7.17 6.55
CA LEU A 172 -8.16 -8.22 7.06
C LEU A 172 -9.65 -7.84 6.97
N SER A 173 -9.99 -6.58 7.28
CA SER A 173 -11.36 -6.07 7.20
C SER A 173 -11.80 -5.62 5.80
N HIS A 174 -10.92 -5.68 4.80
CA HIS A 174 -11.12 -5.24 3.41
C HIS A 174 -11.15 -6.42 2.40
N ILE A 175 -11.44 -7.62 2.89
CA ILE A 175 -11.62 -8.81 2.06
C ILE A 175 -13.10 -8.91 1.67
N GLY A 176 -13.37 -9.20 0.40
CA GLY A 176 -14.71 -9.41 -0.14
C GLY A 176 -14.84 -10.75 -0.84
N MET A 177 -15.95 -11.44 -0.60
CA MET A 177 -16.37 -12.60 -1.38
C MET A 177 -17.43 -12.16 -2.39
N LYS A 178 -17.20 -12.48 -3.66
CA LYS A 178 -18.17 -12.16 -4.73
C LYS A 178 -19.45 -12.96 -4.51
N ASP A 179 -20.59 -12.28 -4.52
CA ASP A 179 -21.89 -12.93 -4.55
C ASP A 179 -22.09 -13.58 -5.93
N ALA A 180 -22.54 -14.84 -5.99
CA ALA A 180 -22.69 -15.56 -7.25
C ALA A 180 -23.82 -14.98 -8.12
N ASP A 181 -24.85 -14.42 -7.48
CA ASP A 181 -26.09 -13.97 -8.14
C ASP A 181 -26.12 -12.45 -8.34
N LYS A 182 -25.19 -11.71 -7.71
CA LYS A 182 -25.15 -10.23 -7.75
C LYS A 182 -23.78 -9.73 -8.17
N GLN A 183 -23.73 -8.55 -8.78
CA GLN A 183 -22.47 -7.82 -9.05
C GLN A 183 -21.97 -7.07 -7.81
N GLU A 184 -22.07 -7.72 -6.64
CA GLU A 184 -21.70 -7.18 -5.33
C GLU A 184 -20.78 -8.16 -4.60
N TYR A 185 -19.98 -7.62 -3.69
CA TYR A 185 -19.10 -8.36 -2.81
C TYR A 185 -19.59 -8.22 -1.38
N THR A 186 -19.60 -9.33 -0.65
CA THR A 186 -19.84 -9.36 0.79
C THR A 186 -18.50 -9.37 1.51
N GLY A 187 -18.25 -8.35 2.35
CA GLY A 187 -17.04 -8.23 3.13
C GLY A 187 -17.21 -8.44 4.63
N ALA A 188 -16.12 -8.23 5.36
CA ALA A 188 -16.13 -8.30 6.82
C ALA A 188 -17.20 -7.36 7.41
N ARG A 189 -17.77 -7.76 8.56
CA ARG A 189 -18.79 -6.98 9.29
C ARG A 189 -20.05 -6.71 8.47
N ASN A 190 -20.43 -7.63 7.57
CA ASN A 190 -21.57 -7.52 6.66
C ASN A 190 -21.52 -6.31 5.72
N ALA A 191 -20.32 -5.79 5.43
CA ALA A 191 -20.16 -4.75 4.42
C ALA A 191 -20.55 -5.28 3.04
N ARG A 192 -21.17 -4.43 2.22
CA ARG A 192 -21.40 -4.70 0.80
C ARG A 192 -20.74 -3.63 -0.04
N PHE A 193 -20.08 -4.04 -1.11
CA PHE A 193 -19.38 -3.14 -2.01
C PHE A 193 -19.30 -3.72 -3.42
N SER A 194 -19.03 -2.86 -4.40
CA SER A 194 -18.73 -3.24 -5.78
C SER A 194 -17.36 -2.73 -6.16
N ILE A 195 -16.74 -3.36 -7.16
CA ILE A 195 -15.47 -2.88 -7.70
C ILE A 195 -15.68 -1.50 -8.33
N PHE A 196 -14.78 -0.57 -8.03
CA PHE A 196 -14.83 0.76 -8.63
C PHE A 196 -14.59 0.66 -10.15
N PRO A 197 -15.36 1.34 -11.01
CA PRO A 197 -15.20 1.22 -12.47
C PRO A 197 -13.84 1.64 -13.02
N GLY A 198 -13.02 2.35 -12.23
CA GLY A 198 -11.65 2.71 -12.58
C GLY A 198 -10.57 1.77 -12.00
N SER A 199 -10.96 0.64 -11.43
CA SER A 199 -10.05 -0.47 -11.11
C SER A 199 -9.69 -1.23 -12.39
N GLY A 200 -8.42 -1.64 -12.54
CA GLY A 200 -7.86 -2.16 -13.79
C GLY A 200 -7.28 -1.08 -14.70
#